data_AF-A0A4Y9JLM9-F1
#
_entry.id   AF-A0A4Y9JLM9-F1
#
_cell.length_a   1.000
_cell.length_b   1.000
_cell.length_c   1.000
_cell.angle_alpha   90.00
_cell.angle_beta   90.00
_cell.angle_gamma   90.00
#
_symmetry.space_group_name_H-M   'P 1'
#
loop_
_entity.id
_entity.type
_entity.pdbx_description
1 polymer ?
#
loop_
_entity_poly.entity_id
_entity_poly.type
_entity_poly.pdbx_seq_one_letter_code
_entity_poly.pdbx_strand_id
1 'polypeptide(L)'
;MTRKQIDDQSDDLMADSLQVENYLKQGRSCHRWTTHLGIEQGVCSYLERYQLASPQLQFKIFLFSSFYGKKINHFLEEMRGEQYV
;
A
#
# COMPACT_ATOMS: atom_id res chain seq x y z
N MET A 1 3.80 15.31 -4.10
CA MET A 1 5.09 15.11 -4.81
C MET A 1 4.85 15.17 -6.31
N THR A 2 5.85 15.52 -7.11
CA THR A 2 5.76 15.43 -8.58
C THR A 2 6.16 14.04 -9.06
N ARG A 3 5.69 13.58 -10.23
CA ARG A 3 6.05 12.25 -10.77
C ARG A 3 7.57 12.04 -10.88
N LYS A 4 8.30 13.07 -11.30
CA LYS A 4 9.76 13.02 -11.45
C LYS A 4 10.46 12.73 -10.12
N GLN A 5 10.01 13.35 -9.03
CA GLN A 5 10.53 13.07 -7.69
C GLN A 5 10.25 11.63 -7.22
N ILE A 6 9.12 11.05 -7.63
CA ILE A 6 8.79 9.65 -7.29
C ILE A 6 9.68 8.67 -8.06
N ASP A 7 9.96 8.93 -9.34
CA ASP A 7 10.87 8.09 -10.12
C ASP A 7 12.31 8.19 -9.59
N ASP A 8 12.74 9.37 -9.11
CA ASP A 8 14.03 9.58 -8.44
C ASP A 8 14.11 8.86 -7.08
N GLN A 9 12.96 8.60 -6.43
CA GLN A 9 12.81 7.82 -5.19
C GLN A 9 12.28 6.40 -5.45
N SER A 10 12.53 5.86 -6.64
CA SER A 10 11.97 4.56 -7.05
C SER A 10 12.39 3.39 -6.15
N ASP A 11 13.62 3.42 -5.63
CA ASP A 11 14.12 2.38 -4.71
C ASP A 11 13.37 2.39 -3.37
N ASP A 12 13.12 3.59 -2.81
CA ASP A 12 12.35 3.73 -1.56
C ASP A 12 10.91 3.27 -1.77
N LEU A 13 10.29 3.64 -2.90
CA LEU A 13 8.94 3.21 -3.24
C LEU A 13 8.87 1.68 -3.44
N MET A 14 9.90 1.07 -4.04
CA MET A 14 9.98 -0.38 -4.16
C MET A 14 10.16 -1.06 -2.80
N ALA A 15 11.03 -0.55 -1.93
CA ALA A 15 11.24 -1.10 -0.60
C ALA A 15 9.96 -1.04 0.25
N ASP A 16 9.28 0.11 0.25
CA ASP A 16 8.03 0.32 0.96
C ASP A 16 6.91 -0.63 0.51
N SER A 17 6.93 -1.05 -0.76
CA SER A 17 5.94 -1.98 -1.29
C SER A 17 5.90 -3.33 -0.54
N LEU A 18 7.06 -3.81 -0.06
CA LEU A 18 7.14 -5.02 0.77
C LEU A 18 6.52 -4.81 2.15
N GLN A 19 6.75 -3.63 2.74
CA GLN A 19 6.18 -3.29 4.03
C GLN A 19 4.65 -3.23 3.94
N VAL A 20 4.14 -2.64 2.86
CA VAL A 20 2.70 -2.58 2.63
C VAL A 20 2.11 -3.99 2.48
N GLU A 21 2.75 -4.87 1.70
CA GLU A 21 2.33 -6.28 1.60
C GLU A 21 2.31 -6.99 2.96
N ASN A 22 3.26 -6.68 3.85
CA ASN A 22 3.25 -7.20 5.20
C ASN A 22 2.09 -6.63 6.03
N TYR A 23 1.71 -5.37 5.84
CA TYR A 23 0.51 -4.82 6.48
C TYR A 23 -0.76 -5.54 6.05
N LEU A 24 -0.93 -5.90 4.77
CA LEU A 24 -2.11 -6.68 4.34
C LEU A 24 -2.19 -8.03 5.06
N LYS A 25 -1.05 -8.71 5.22
CA LYS A 25 -0.99 -9.99 5.95
C LYS A 25 -1.35 -9.80 7.42
N GLN A 26 -0.87 -8.72 8.05
CA GLN A 26 -1.14 -8.42 9.45
C GLN A 26 -2.59 -8.01 9.69
N GLY A 27 -3.18 -7.18 8.82
CA GLY A 27 -4.59 -6.78 8.94
C GLY A 27 -5.54 -7.97 8.87
N ARG A 28 -5.21 -8.99 8.06
CA ARG A 28 -5.98 -10.24 8.03
C ARG A 28 -5.81 -11.13 9.26
N SER A 29 -4.74 -10.95 10.04
CA SER A 29 -4.37 -11.84 11.14
C SER A 29 -4.61 -11.23 12.53
N CYS A 30 -4.80 -9.91 12.64
CA CYS A 30 -4.88 -9.20 13.91
C CYS A 30 -6.12 -8.29 13.97
N HIS A 31 -7.19 -8.75 14.61
CA HIS A 31 -8.44 -7.99 14.75
C HIS A 31 -8.39 -6.82 15.74
N ARG A 32 -7.19 -6.38 16.16
CA ARG A 32 -7.07 -5.24 17.08
C ARG A 32 -7.22 -3.93 16.32
N TRP A 33 -8.21 -3.16 16.72
CA TRP A 33 -8.52 -1.86 16.13
C TRP A 33 -7.33 -0.90 15.98
N THR A 34 -6.50 -0.78 17.01
CA THR A 34 -5.32 0.11 16.98
C THR A 34 -4.28 -0.34 15.96
N THR A 35 -4.16 -1.65 15.73
CA THR A 35 -3.31 -2.21 14.66
C THR A 35 -3.89 -1.89 13.29
N HIS A 36 -5.20 -2.03 13.13
CA HIS A 36 -5.90 -1.68 11.88
C HIS A 36 -5.73 -0.20 11.52
N LEU A 37 -5.89 0.73 12.46
CA LEU A 37 -5.71 2.17 12.21
C LEU A 37 -4.29 2.51 11.72
N GLY A 38 -3.26 1.96 12.37
CA GLY A 38 -1.87 2.17 11.96
C GLY A 38 -1.56 1.59 10.57
N ILE A 39 -2.11 0.40 10.29
CA ILE A 39 -2.02 -0.23 8.97
C ILE A 39 -2.70 0.63 7.91
N GLU A 40 -3.93 1.09 8.15
CA GLU A 40 -4.68 1.91 7.20
C GLU A 40 -3.90 3.19 6.85
N GLN A 41 -3.36 3.88 7.86
CA GLN A 41 -2.57 5.10 7.64
C GLN A 41 -1.34 4.84 6.77
N GLY A 42 -0.58 3.77 7.07
CA GLY A 42 0.62 3.40 6.30
C GLY A 42 0.29 3.01 4.85
N VAL A 43 -0.78 2.23 4.67
CA VAL A 43 -1.25 1.78 3.35
C VAL A 43 -1.74 2.95 2.51
N CYS A 44 -2.54 3.86 3.08
CA CYS A 44 -3.04 5.05 2.37
C CYS A 44 -1.88 5.95 1.91
N SER A 45 -0.93 6.24 2.79
CA SER A 45 0.23 7.09 2.47
C SER A 45 1.10 6.49 1.34
N TYR A 46 1.27 5.18 1.32
CA TYR A 46 1.95 4.51 0.22
C TYR A 46 1.16 4.57 -1.08
N LEU A 47 -0.15 4.32 -1.03
CA LEU A 47 -1.02 4.30 -2.21
C LEU A 47 -1.00 5.64 -2.95
N GLU A 48 -1.01 6.76 -2.22
CA GLU A 48 -0.90 8.11 -2.80
C GLU A 48 0.39 8.28 -3.62
N ARG A 49 1.53 7.80 -3.09
CA ARG A 49 2.81 7.85 -3.81
C ARG A 49 2.83 6.90 -5.00
N TYR A 50 2.30 5.68 -4.82
CA TYR A 50 2.20 4.67 -5.88
C TYR A 50 1.35 5.16 -7.06
N GLN A 51 0.24 5.86 -6.82
CA GLN A 51 -0.62 6.40 -7.88
C GLN A 51 0.09 7.45 -8.75
N LEU A 52 1.10 8.13 -8.21
CA LEU A 52 1.92 9.08 -8.94
C LEU A 52 3.06 8.41 -9.72
N ALA A 53 3.42 7.16 -9.38
CA ALA A 53 4.49 6.44 -10.04
C ALA A 53 4.18 6.17 -11.53
N SER A 54 5.22 6.20 -12.36
CA SER A 54 5.12 5.83 -13.77
C SER A 54 4.62 4.38 -13.92
N PRO A 55 3.89 4.03 -15.01
CA PRO A 55 3.46 2.65 -15.25
C PRO A 55 4.61 1.63 -15.24
N GLN A 56 5.79 2.04 -15.70
CA GLN A 56 7.01 1.23 -15.67
C GLN A 56 7.45 0.93 -14.24
N LEU A 57 7.45 1.93 -13.35
CA LEU A 57 7.76 1.75 -11.94
C LEU A 57 6.68 0.92 -11.23
N GLN A 58 5.40 1.17 -11.51
CA GLN A 58 4.31 0.34 -10.99
C GLN A 58 4.45 -1.13 -11.37
N PHE A 59 4.86 -1.41 -12.61
CA PHE A 59 5.12 -2.78 -13.07
C PHE A 59 6.33 -3.42 -12.37
N LYS A 60 7.42 -2.66 -12.16
CA LYS A 60 8.57 -3.14 -11.37
C LYS A 60 8.18 -3.48 -9.94
N ILE A 61 7.38 -2.62 -9.31
CA ILE A 61 6.83 -2.83 -7.96
C ILE A 61 6.01 -4.12 -7.93
N PHE A 62 5.10 -4.31 -8.90
CA PHE A 62 4.32 -5.53 -9.00
C PHE A 62 5.20 -6.78 -9.11
N LEU A 63 6.25 -6.75 -9.94
CA LEU A 63 7.17 -7.88 -10.08
C LEU A 63 7.94 -8.17 -8.78
N PHE A 64 8.27 -7.13 -8.01
CA PHE A 64 9.08 -7.24 -6.80
C PHE A 64 8.30 -7.71 -5.57
N SER A 65 7.09 -7.17 -5.35
CA SER A 65 6.33 -7.42 -4.13
C SER A 65 4.94 -8.01 -4.36
N SER A 66 4.50 -8.19 -5.61
CA SER A 66 3.10 -8.54 -5.95
C SER A 66 2.08 -7.47 -5.56
N PHE A 67 2.55 -6.25 -5.26
CA PHE A 67 1.70 -5.11 -4.95
C PHE A 67 1.01 -4.58 -6.22
N TYR A 68 -0.28 -4.26 -6.14
CA TYR A 68 -0.98 -3.46 -7.15
C TYR A 68 -2.17 -2.71 -6.53
N GLY A 69 -2.45 -1.50 -7.02
CA GLY A 69 -3.41 -0.59 -6.38
C GLY A 69 -4.82 -1.16 -6.18
N LYS A 70 -5.33 -1.98 -7.12
CA LYS A 70 -6.66 -2.60 -6.98
C LYS A 70 -6.75 -3.56 -5.79
N LYS A 71 -5.68 -4.30 -5.49
CA LYS A 71 -5.61 -5.19 -4.31
C LYS A 71 -5.77 -4.41 -3.01
N ILE A 72 -5.11 -3.25 -2.95
CA ILE A 72 -5.12 -2.38 -1.78
C ILE A 72 -6.48 -1.72 -1.57
N ASN A 73 -7.07 -1.19 -2.63
CA ASN A 73 -8.39 -0.56 -2.52
C ASN A 73 -9.41 -1.55 -1.92
N HIS A 74 -9.40 -2.80 -2.38
CA HIS A 74 -10.24 -3.84 -1.83
C HIS A 74 -9.97 -4.11 -0.35
N PHE A 75 -8.70 -4.22 0.05
CA PHE A 75 -8.31 -4.40 1.45
C PHE A 75 -8.77 -3.24 2.34
N LEU A 76 -8.63 -1.99 1.88
CA LEU A 76 -9.09 -0.81 2.62
C LEU A 76 -10.62 -0.78 2.73
N GLU A 77 -11.35 -1.18 1.69
CA GLU A 77 -12.81 -1.34 1.73
C GLU A 77 -13.25 -2.39 2.74
N GLU A 78 -12.59 -3.56 2.77
CA GLU A 78 -12.83 -4.63 3.76
C GLU A 78 -12.57 -4.13 5.19
N MET A 79 -11.41 -3.52 5.45
CA MET A 79 -11.05 -2.99 6.76
C MET A 79 -12.02 -1.93 7.27
N ARG A 80 -12.50 -1.05 6.37
CA ARG A 80 -13.50 -0.03 6.69
C ARG A 80 -14.88 -0.65 6.90
N GLY A 81 -15.25 -1.67 6.12
CA GLY A 81 -16.51 -2.39 6.26
C GLY A 81 -16.65 -3.09 7.62
N GLU A 82 -15.55 -3.64 8.16
CA GLU A 82 -15.52 -4.22 9.52
C GLU A 82 -15.71 -3.18 10.63
N GLN A 83 -15.53 -1.87 10.36
CA GLN A 83 -15.74 -0.80 11.35
C GLN A 83 -17.22 -0.49 11.60
N TYR A 84 -18.13 -0.91 10.71
CA TYR A 84 -19.55 -0.51 10.71
C TYR A 84 -20.52 -1.66 11.01
N VAL A 85 -20.03 -2.80 11.52
CA VAL A 85 -20.85 -3.95 11.95
C VAL A 85 -20.71 -4.18 13.45
#